data_AF-A0A3S1PD94-F1
#
_entry.id   AF-A0A3S1PD94-F1
#
_cell.length_a   1.000
_cell.length_b   1.000
_cell.length_c   1.000
_cell.angle_alpha   90.00
_cell.angle_beta   90.00
_cell.angle_gamma   90.00
#
_symmetry.space_group_name_H-M   'P 1'
#
loop_
_entity.id
_entity.type
_entity.pdbx_description
1 polymer ?
#
loop_
_entity_poly.entity_id
_entity_poly.type
_entity_poly.pdbx_seq_one_letter_code
_entity_poly.pdbx_strand_id
1 'polypeptide(L)' 'MTLPDKRGTIEKAISAIGDGASVMLGGFGVPGTPFCLIRELVRQGPRNLIIIKNDANEAGMGVDWLLENGQ' A
#
# COMPACT_ATOMS: atom_id res chain seq x y z
N MET A 1 19.88 -8.42 25.08
CA MET A 1 19.76 -7.19 24.28
C MET A 1 18.30 -7.07 23.88
N THR A 2 17.62 -5.97 24.25
CA THR A 2 16.18 -5.81 23.98
C THR A 2 16.00 -5.20 22.59
N LEU A 3 15.15 -5.81 21.75
CA LEU A 3 14.84 -5.24 20.43
C LEU A 3 13.99 -3.98 20.58
N PRO A 4 14.12 -3.01 19.66
CA PRO A 4 13.27 -1.84 19.66
C PRO A 4 11.81 -2.22 19.36
N ASP A 5 10.88 -1.51 19.99
CA ASP A 5 9.45 -1.61 19.67
C ASP A 5 9.19 -0.97 18.30
N LYS A 6 8.70 -1.77 17.34
CA LYS A 6 8.37 -1.34 15.98
C LYS A 6 6.87 -1.16 15.76
N ARG A 7 6.05 -1.29 16.81
CA ARG A 7 4.61 -1.09 16.71
C ARG A 7 4.32 0.39 16.42
N GLY A 8 3.27 0.62 15.65
CA GLY A 8 2.83 1.96 15.27
C GLY A 8 1.44 1.91 14.67
N THR A 9 0.88 3.09 14.38
CA THR A 9 -0.39 3.20 13.68
C THR A 9 -0.18 3.06 12.17
N ILE A 10 -1.22 2.63 11.46
CA ILE A 10 -1.15 2.44 10.00
C ILE A 10 -0.88 3.78 9.30
N GLU A 11 -1.49 4.86 9.77
CA GLU A 11 -1.33 6.22 9.23
C GLU A 11 0.14 6.65 9.27
N LYS A 12 0.81 6.44 10.41
CA LYS A 12 2.22 6.78 10.59
C LYS A 12 3.16 5.92 9.74
N ALA A 13 2.82 4.64 9.56
CA ALA A 13 3.62 3.76 8.73
C ALA A 13 3.55 4.16 7.25
N ILE A 14 2.35 4.53 6.78
CA ILE A 14 2.10 4.88 5.38
C ILE A 14 2.55 6.30 5.03
N SER A 15 2.59 7.23 5.99
CA SER A 15 3.01 8.62 5.74
C SER A 15 4.46 8.79 5.29
N ALA A 16 5.26 7.73 5.31
CA ALA A 16 6.60 7.73 4.74
C ALA A 16 6.62 7.56 3.21
N ILE A 17 5.49 7.19 2.59
CA ILE A 17 5.37 6.97 1.15
C ILE A 17 4.83 8.26 0.51
N GLY A 18 5.71 8.99 -0.16
CA GLY A 18 5.37 10.22 -0.90
C GLY A 18 5.21 10.00 -2.40
N ASP A 19 5.01 11.10 -3.13
CA ASP A 19 4.91 11.10 -4.58
C ASP A 19 6.16 10.52 -5.24
N GLY A 20 5.98 9.80 -6.36
CA GLY A 20 7.08 9.20 -7.10
C GLY A 20 7.69 7.94 -6.47
N ALA A 21 7.15 7.47 -5.34
CA ALA A 21 7.68 6.31 -4.65
C ALA A 21 7.46 5.00 -5.41
N SER A 22 8.47 4.12 -5.36
CA SER A 22 8.36 2.72 -5.79
C SER A 22 8.00 1.85 -4.59
N VAL A 23 6.82 1.22 -4.64
CA VAL A 23 6.28 0.43 -3.52
C VAL A 23 6.02 -1.01 -3.99
N MET A 24 6.63 -1.97 -3.31
CA MET A 24 6.35 -3.39 -3.52
C MET A 24 5.27 -3.86 -2.57
N LEU A 25 4.27 -4.56 -3.11
CA LEU A 25 3.15 -5.10 -2.36
C LEU A 25 3.22 -6.63 -2.39
N GLY A 26 3.07 -7.25 -1.22
CA GLY A 26 2.94 -8.70 -1.10
C GLY A 26 1.56 -9.21 -1.53
N GLY A 27 1.47 -10.52 -1.72
CA GLY A 27 0.22 -11.25 -2.00
C GLY A 27 0.12 -11.80 -3.42
N PHE A 28 -0.77 -12.78 -3.59
CA PHE A 28 -1.11 -13.42 -4.87
C PHE A 28 -2.64 -13.46 -4.99
N GLY A 29 -3.22 -12.58 -5.80
CA GLY A 29 -4.64 -12.25 -5.67
C GLY A 29 -4.96 -11.71 -4.27
N VAL A 30 -6.02 -12.20 -3.64
CA VAL A 30 -6.44 -11.79 -2.28
C VAL A 30 -5.50 -12.29 -1.16
N PRO A 31 -5.08 -13.57 -1.11
CA PRO A 31 -4.19 -14.06 -0.05
C PRO A 31 -2.89 -13.27 0.08
N GLY A 32 -2.60 -12.81 1.30
CA GLY A 32 -1.36 -12.08 1.63
C GLY A 32 -1.33 -10.62 1.18
N THR A 33 -2.39 -10.11 0.54
CA THR A 33 -2.48 -8.70 0.16
C THR A 33 -2.78 -7.83 1.40
N PRO A 34 -2.00 -6.77 1.67
CA PRO A 34 -2.17 -5.94 2.86
C PRO A 34 -3.25 -4.86 2.68
N PHE A 35 -4.52 -5.27 2.53
CA PHE A 35 -5.63 -4.36 2.19
C PHE A 35 -5.77 -3.14 3.11
N CYS A 36 -5.56 -3.29 4.41
CA CYS A 36 -5.66 -2.17 5.35
C CYS A 36 -4.58 -1.10 5.09
N LEU A 37 -3.37 -1.50 4.71
CA LEU A 37 -2.27 -0.60 4.39
C LEU A 37 -2.50 0.08 3.04
N ILE A 38 -2.97 -0.66 2.05
CA ILE A 38 -3.30 -0.12 0.72
C ILE A 38 -4.43 0.91 0.84
N ARG A 39 -5.49 0.60 1.61
CA ARG A 39 -6.59 1.54 1.83
C ARG A 39 -6.12 2.84 2.49
N GLU A 40 -5.14 2.77 3.39
CA GLU A 40 -4.55 3.99 3.97
C GLU A 40 -3.69 4.74 2.94
N LEU A 41 -2.94 4.05 2.09
CA LEU A 41 -2.16 4.67 1.01
C LEU A 41 -3.09 5.40 0.02
N VAL A 42 -4.22 4.78 -0.32
CA VAL A 42 -5.30 5.40 -1.10
C VAL A 42 -5.81 6.67 -0.41
N ARG A 43 -6.09 6.61 0.91
CA ARG A 43 -6.58 7.75 1.70
C ARG A 43 -5.59 8.91 1.75
N GLN A 44 -4.29 8.63 1.86
CA GLN A 44 -3.24 9.66 1.92
C GLN A 44 -2.92 10.25 0.54
N GLY A 45 -3.20 9.53 -0.54
CA GLY A 45 -3.25 10.08 -1.89
C GLY A 45 -1.91 10.48 -2.54
N PRO A 46 -0.75 9.85 -2.26
CA PRO A 46 0.46 10.16 -3.02
C PRO A 46 0.27 9.75 -4.50
N ARG A 47 0.99 10.45 -5.37
CA ARG A 47 0.84 10.41 -6.83
C ARG A 47 2.10 9.93 -7.54
N ASN A 48 1.92 9.48 -8.77
CA ASN A 48 2.99 9.00 -9.63
C ASN A 48 3.73 7.80 -9.00
N LEU A 49 2.98 6.91 -8.36
CA LEU A 49 3.55 5.74 -7.71
C LEU A 49 4.00 4.69 -8.74
N ILE A 50 5.05 3.95 -8.41
CA ILE A 50 5.43 2.72 -9.12
C ILE A 50 5.06 1.54 -8.21
N ILE A 51 3.96 0.86 -8.51
CA ILE A 51 3.51 -0.30 -7.76
C ILE A 51 4.08 -1.58 -8.36
N ILE A 52 4.77 -2.38 -7.54
CA ILE A 52 5.27 -3.70 -7.91
C ILE A 52 4.45 -4.76 -7.17
N LYS A 53 3.60 -5.47 -7.89
CA LYS A 53 2.79 -6.58 -7.37
C LYS A 53 2.64 -7.65 -8.45
N ASN A 54 2.43 -8.90 -8.03
CA ASN A 54 2.20 -10.03 -8.93
C ASN A 54 0.97 -9.83 -9.86
N ASP A 55 -0.07 -9.20 -9.34
CA ASP A 55 -1.35 -8.95 -9.99
C ASP A 55 -2.01 -7.71 -9.38
N ALA A 56 -2.92 -7.05 -10.10
CA ALA A 56 -3.59 -5.83 -9.62
C ALA A 56 -4.77 -6.06 -8.67
N ASN A 57 -4.99 -7.30 -8.19
CA ASN A 57 -6.25 -7.74 -7.57
C ASN A 57 -7.46 -7.66 -8.53
N GLU A 58 -8.63 -8.11 -8.07
CA GLU A 58 -9.91 -7.92 -8.75
C GLU A 58 -10.39 -6.46 -8.68
N ALA A 59 -11.33 -6.11 -9.57
CA ALA A 59 -11.92 -4.77 -9.60
C ALA A 59 -12.55 -4.39 -8.25
N GLY A 60 -12.36 -3.14 -7.83
CA GLY A 60 -12.86 -2.59 -6.58
C GLY A 60 -12.12 -3.06 -5.33
N MET A 61 -10.89 -3.57 -5.44
CA MET A 61 -10.08 -3.91 -4.26
C MET A 61 -8.56 -3.80 -4.46
N GLY A 62 -7.84 -3.63 -3.35
CA GLY A 62 -6.37 -3.71 -3.34
C GLY A 62 -5.75 -2.63 -4.23
N VAL A 63 -4.93 -3.04 -5.20
CA VAL A 63 -4.26 -2.11 -6.11
C VAL A 63 -5.25 -1.39 -7.02
N ASP A 64 -6.40 -1.98 -7.34
CA ASP A 64 -7.39 -1.34 -8.20
C ASP A 64 -7.88 0.00 -7.64
N TRP A 65 -7.99 0.15 -6.31
CA TRP A 65 -8.32 1.44 -5.70
C TRP A 65 -7.31 2.56 -6.00
N LEU A 66 -6.02 2.22 -6.14
CA LEU A 66 -4.99 3.19 -6.52
C LEU A 66 -5.15 3.58 -8.00
N LEU A 67 -5.47 2.61 -8.85
CA LEU A 67 -5.71 2.82 -10.28
C LEU A 67 -6.96 3.67 -10.53
N GLU A 68 -8.08 3.34 -9.88
CA GLU A 68 -9.35 4.09 -9.94
C GLU A 68 -9.15 5.55 -9.53
N ASN A 69 -8.28 5.81 -8.56
CA ASN A 69 -7.96 7.16 -8.10
C ASN A 69 -6.91 7.88 -8.96
N GLY A 70 -6.26 7.22 -9.91
CA GLY A 70 -5.14 7.76 -10.69
C GLY A 70 -3.92 8.12 -9.84
N GLN A 71 -3.55 7.25 -8.89
CA GLN A 71 -2.39 7.43 -8.00
C GLN A 71 -1.11 6.84 -8.57
#